data_AF-A0A9P5YG08-F1
#
_entry.id   AF-A0A9P5YG08-F1
#
_cell.length_a   1.000
_cell.length_b   1.000
_cell.length_c   1.000
_cell.angle_alpha   90.00
_cell.angle_beta   90.00
_cell.angle_gamma   90.00
#
_symmetry.space_group_name_H-M   'P 1'
#
loop_
_entity.id
_entity.type
_entity.pdbx_description
1 polymer ?
#
loop_
_entity_poly.entity_id
_entity_poly.type
_entity_poly.pdbx_seq_one_letter_code
_entity_poly.pdbx_strand_id
1 'polypeptide(L)' 'MTPRSQGGVVDPSLVVYGTSNVRVADLSVIANIPGIHTVSLAYMVAERAAEIIKADR' A
#
# COMPACT_ATOMS: atom_id res chain seq x y z
N MET A 1 -2.92 4.10 4.05
CA MET A 1 -1.91 3.66 5.04
C MET A 1 -2.15 4.38 6.33
N THR A 2 -2.76 3.69 7.27
CA THR A 2 -3.14 4.22 8.58
C THR A 2 -2.10 3.76 9.61
N PRO A 3 -1.80 4.52 10.67
CA PRO A 3 -0.90 4.03 11.72
C PRO A 3 -1.37 2.70 12.32
N ARG A 4 -0.41 1.84 12.74
CA ARG A 4 -0.72 0.56 13.41
C ARG A 4 -1.61 0.75 14.64
N SER A 5 -1.41 1.83 15.40
CA SER A 5 -2.21 2.18 16.59
C SER A 5 -3.67 2.48 16.28
N GLN A 6 -4.01 2.74 15.02
CA GLN A 6 -5.36 2.99 14.53
C GLN A 6 -5.89 1.82 13.66
N GLY A 7 -5.26 0.64 13.75
CA GLY A 7 -5.69 -0.55 13.02
C GLY A 7 -5.11 -0.69 11.60
N GLY A 8 -4.13 0.13 11.21
CA GLY A 8 -3.44 -0.05 9.94
C GLY A 8 -2.58 -1.31 9.89
N VAL A 9 -2.48 -1.91 8.70
CA VAL A 9 -1.80 -3.20 8.49
C VAL A 9 -0.44 -3.05 7.79
N VAL A 10 -0.27 -2.00 6.99
CA VAL A 10 0.97 -1.72 6.26
C VAL A 10 1.49 -0.31 6.59
N ASP A 11 2.82 -0.17 6.58
CA ASP A 11 3.52 1.10 6.74
C ASP A 11 3.59 1.91 5.42
N PRO A 12 4.15 3.14 5.40
CA PRO A 12 4.33 3.95 4.18
C PRO A 12 5.13 3.32 3.03
N SER A 13 5.88 2.25 3.30
CA SER A 13 6.65 1.47 2.33
C SER A 13 5.93 0.19 1.90
N LEU A 14 4.63 0.09 2.20
CA LEU A 14 3.74 -1.06 1.94
C LEU A 14 4.14 -2.33 2.69
N VAL A 15 5.08 -2.26 3.65
CA VAL A 15 5.53 -3.42 4.41
C VAL A 15 4.48 -3.76 5.46
N VAL A 16 4.12 -5.04 5.53
CA VAL A 16 3.18 -5.53 6.54
C VAL A 16 3.82 -5.41 7.92
N TYR A 17 3.15 -4.74 8.84
CA TYR A 17 3.65 -4.55 10.20
C TYR A 17 3.96 -5.89 10.88
N GLY A 18 5.19 -6.04 11.42
CA GLY A 18 5.67 -7.28 12.04
C GLY A 18 6.34 -8.26 11.06
N THR A 19 6.52 -7.85 9.81
CA THR A 19 7.31 -8.58 8.80
C THR A 19 8.48 -7.71 8.31
N SER A 20 9.40 -8.27 7.54
CA SER A 20 10.58 -7.56 7.02
C SER A 20 10.68 -7.50 5.49
N ASN A 21 10.02 -8.42 4.76
CA ASN A 21 10.10 -8.46 3.29
C ASN A 21 8.78 -8.95 2.65
N VAL A 22 7.65 -8.60 3.27
CA VAL A 22 6.31 -8.92 2.76
C VAL A 22 5.54 -7.61 2.61
N ARG A 23 4.95 -7.42 1.43
CA ARG A 23 4.24 -6.19 1.07
C ARG A 23 2.87 -6.51 0.49
N VAL A 24 1.93 -5.58 0.65
CA VAL A 24 0.62 -5.62 0.00
C VAL A 24 0.56 -4.48 -1.02
N ALA A 25 0.28 -4.80 -2.29
CA ALA A 25 0.32 -3.85 -3.40
C ALA A 25 -0.98 -3.93 -4.24
N ASP A 26 -2.10 -3.66 -3.58
CA ASP A 26 -3.43 -3.61 -4.21
C ASP A 26 -4.31 -2.55 -3.51
N LEU A 27 -5.59 -2.47 -3.88
CA LEU A 27 -6.51 -1.47 -3.33
C LEU A 27 -6.75 -1.57 -1.82
N SER A 28 -6.44 -2.70 -1.17
CA SER A 28 -6.65 -2.89 0.27
C SER A 28 -5.82 -1.95 1.14
N VAL A 29 -4.76 -1.32 0.59
CA VAL A 29 -3.91 -0.36 1.32
C VAL A 29 -4.51 1.05 1.39
N ILE A 30 -5.56 1.31 0.60
CA ILE A 30 -6.31 2.56 0.58
C ILE A 30 -7.33 2.51 1.72
N ALA A 31 -7.18 3.40 2.71
CA ALA A 31 -8.04 3.40 3.90
C ALA A 31 -9.52 3.67 3.56
N ASN A 32 -9.77 4.56 2.60
CA ASN A 32 -11.10 4.88 2.09
C ASN A 32 -11.05 5.00 0.57
N ILE A 33 -11.66 4.06 -0.14
CA ILE A 33 -11.74 4.10 -1.60
C ILE A 33 -12.79 5.16 -2.00
N PRO A 34 -12.44 6.15 -2.84
CA PRO A 34 -13.41 7.11 -3.35
C PRO A 34 -14.43 6.44 -4.27
N GLY A 35 -15.64 7.00 -4.35
CA GLY A 35 -16.75 6.48 -5.16
C GLY A 35 -16.56 6.67 -6.66
N ILE A 36 -15.53 6.03 -7.23
CA ILE A 36 -15.16 6.06 -8.65
C ILE A 36 -14.73 4.67 -9.12
N HIS A 37 -14.61 4.46 -10.44
CA HIS A 37 -14.00 3.25 -10.97
C HIS A 37 -12.56 3.08 -10.44
N THR A 38 -12.26 1.93 -9.87
CA THR A 38 -11.03 1.71 -9.09
C THR A 38 -9.81 1.35 -9.92
N VAL A 39 -9.96 1.17 -11.24
CA VAL A 39 -8.87 0.78 -12.14
C VAL A 39 -7.71 1.79 -12.08
N SER A 40 -8.00 3.10 -12.12
CA SER A 40 -6.96 4.13 -12.03
C SER A 40 -6.24 4.12 -10.68
N LEU A 41 -6.96 3.86 -9.59
CA LEU A 41 -6.36 3.73 -8.25
C LEU A 41 -5.50 2.47 -8.12
N ALA A 42 -5.92 1.37 -8.75
CA ALA A 42 -5.14 0.14 -8.77
C ALA A 42 -3.80 0.38 -9.49
N TYR A 43 -3.82 1.05 -10.64
CA TYR A 43 -2.59 1.46 -11.33
C TYR A 43 -1.73 2.41 -10.49
N MET A 44 -2.33 3.40 -9.82
CA MET A 44 -1.61 4.30 -8.93
C MET A 44 -0.87 3.55 -7.81
N VAL A 45 -1.54 2.58 -7.15
CA VAL A 45 -0.90 1.75 -6.11
C VAL A 45 0.22 0.90 -6.72
N ALA A 46 -0.01 0.30 -7.89
CA ALA A 46 0.99 -0.54 -8.57
C ALA A 46 2.26 0.26 -8.92
N GLU A 47 2.11 1.46 -9.50
CA GLU A 47 3.23 2.34 -9.83
C GLU A 47 4.04 2.72 -8.59
N ARG A 48 3.35 3.12 -7.51
CA ARG A 48 4.00 3.48 -6.25
C ARG A 48 4.72 2.29 -5.63
N ALA A 49 4.12 1.10 -5.65
CA ALA A 49 4.73 -0.11 -5.14
C ALA A 49 6.00 -0.48 -5.94
N ALA A 50 5.95 -0.36 -7.27
CA ALA A 50 7.09 -0.62 -8.13
C ALA A 50 8.25 0.36 -7.84
N GLU A 51 7.96 1.65 -7.61
CA GLU A 51 8.96 2.64 -7.19
C GLU A 51 9.63 2.26 -5.87
N ILE A 52 8.83 1.96 -4.83
CA ILE A 52 9.34 1.56 -3.51
C ILE A 52 10.24 0.33 -3.61
N ILE A 53 9.78 -0.72 -4.32
CA ILE A 53 10.53 -1.98 -4.45
C ILE A 53 11.83 -1.78 -5.25
N LYS A 54 11.84 -0.92 -6.27
CA LYS A 54 13.06 -0.61 -7.03
C LYS A 54 14.06 0.20 -6.20
N ALA A 55 13.60 1.05 -5.30
CA ALA A 55 14.43 1.87 -4.42
C ALA A 55 15.01 1.09 -3.24
N ASP A 56 14.34 0.02 -2.79
CA ASP A 56 14.74 -0.87 -1.69
C ASP A 56 15.83 -1.89 -2.08
N ARG A 57 16.73 -1.50 -3.00
CA ARG A 57 17.84 -2.33 -3.51
C ARG A 57 19.17 -2.01 -2.84
#